data_AF-A0A562J155-F1
#
_entry.id   AF-A0A562J155-F1
#
_cell.length_a   1.000
_cell.length_b   1.000
_cell.length_c   1.000
_cell.angle_alpha   90.00
_cell.angle_beta   90.00
_cell.angle_gamma   90.00
#
_symmetry.space_group_name_H-M   'P 1'
#
loop_
_entity.id
_entity.type
_entity.pdbx_description
1 polymer ?
#
loop_
_entity_poly.entity_id
_entity_poly.type
_entity_poly.pdbx_seq_one_letter_code
_entity_poly.pdbx_strand_id
1 'polypeptide(L)'
;MGFFSWLFSKKSVEAKPASASLLLDFAAQNYRAGAFGSTDLKTKALAELVTLTRASGAGRYNAQGYFEWLPEQTPRLDHDPVTKAPLGLLIGSQRVNRNGFSTAFDSWQPSQMDVYPNAQQGLDGQQSAVRLVAKAVLAGHNIGAPIGPVVAGQEYVVRVRAKSDGLRYLVFNSNAKFFGTQDSACFDLVDGVVTLQSANNRASIRALSEGYWECTSVLKAFEEGKASVYWVVSSVPEPKVRPDRFVGDEEAGLILWGPECSEGSSMDTSYIPTTTAEPVTRLADEALLLLGSWFNAETGTFILEHDVPLGKVLLSSGDQVVTSVGVGRTALAYDAKGYYLSHNAGTYGTHKPINFVDALRLLASATDSADAHLKKLTYYPRIVTQAELVALS
;
A
#
# COMPACT_ATOMS: atom_id res chain seq x y z
N MET A 1 30.31 -75.52 4.81
CA MET A 1 30.41 -74.09 5.16
C MET A 1 29.89 -73.29 3.98
N GLY A 2 28.74 -72.65 4.10
CA GLY A 2 28.12 -71.85 3.05
C GLY A 2 26.97 -71.07 3.63
N PHE A 3 27.29 -69.94 4.28
CA PHE A 3 26.31 -69.06 4.91
C PHE A 3 25.48 -68.34 3.84
N PHE A 4 24.17 -68.56 3.84
CA PHE A 4 23.20 -67.72 3.15
C PHE A 4 23.06 -66.40 3.93
N SER A 5 23.39 -65.27 3.30
CA SER A 5 23.11 -63.94 3.84
C SER A 5 21.89 -63.36 3.12
N TRP A 6 20.78 -63.27 3.84
CA TRP A 6 19.59 -62.50 3.41
C TRP A 6 19.81 -61.03 3.79
N LEU A 7 20.17 -60.19 2.81
CA LEU A 7 20.10 -58.74 2.99
C LEU A 7 18.64 -58.28 2.80
N PHE A 8 17.94 -58.05 3.91
CA PHE A 8 16.76 -57.21 3.90
C PHE A 8 17.19 -55.75 3.67
N SER A 9 17.08 -55.28 2.44
CA SER A 9 17.05 -53.84 2.16
C SER A 9 15.79 -53.26 2.80
N LYS A 10 15.95 -52.62 3.97
CA LYS A 10 14.97 -51.65 4.44
C LYS A 10 14.96 -50.52 3.42
N LYS A 11 14.03 -50.55 2.46
CA LYS A 11 13.61 -49.33 1.79
C LYS A 11 13.15 -48.40 2.90
N SER A 12 13.96 -47.41 3.24
CA SER A 12 13.47 -46.21 3.90
C SER A 12 12.35 -45.70 3.03
N VAL A 13 11.11 -45.80 3.52
CA VAL A 13 10.03 -44.99 2.99
C VAL A 13 10.45 -43.58 3.33
N GLU A 14 11.17 -42.91 2.42
CA GLU A 14 11.21 -41.46 2.41
C GLU A 14 9.75 -41.04 2.44
N ALA A 15 9.33 -40.43 3.54
CA ALA A 15 8.02 -39.81 3.62
C ALA A 15 7.97 -38.81 2.48
N LYS A 16 7.22 -39.16 1.42
CA LYS A 16 6.98 -38.29 0.27
C LYS A 16 6.58 -36.93 0.83
N PRO A 17 7.24 -35.81 0.45
CA PRO A 17 6.92 -34.51 1.03
C PRO A 17 5.44 -34.26 0.80
N ALA A 18 4.68 -34.04 1.89
CA ALA A 18 3.24 -33.85 1.79
C ALA A 18 2.97 -32.64 0.90
N SER A 19 2.13 -32.83 -0.13
CA SER A 19 1.71 -31.78 -1.05
C SER A 19 0.96 -30.67 -0.31
N ALA A 20 1.06 -29.43 -0.80
CA ALA A 20 0.23 -28.34 -0.31
C ALA A 20 -1.26 -28.69 -0.47
N SER A 21 -2.10 -28.29 0.49
CA SER A 21 -3.57 -28.45 0.45
C SER A 21 -4.30 -27.16 0.06
N LEU A 22 -3.60 -26.02 0.07
CA LEU A 22 -4.11 -24.73 -0.43
C LEU A 22 -3.00 -23.97 -1.16
N LEU A 23 -3.38 -23.35 -2.27
CA LEU A 23 -2.60 -22.39 -3.03
C LEU A 23 -3.50 -21.20 -3.38
N LEU A 24 -3.15 -20.02 -2.90
CA LEU A 24 -3.71 -18.74 -3.32
C LEU A 24 -2.59 -17.93 -4.00
N ASP A 25 -2.58 -17.92 -5.33
CA ASP A 25 -1.65 -17.09 -6.09
C ASP A 25 -2.43 -15.92 -6.69
N PHE A 26 -2.43 -14.78 -5.98
CA PHE A 26 -3.20 -13.60 -6.37
C PHE A 26 -2.61 -12.93 -7.61
N ALA A 27 -1.28 -12.98 -7.76
CA ALA A 27 -0.60 -12.45 -8.92
C ALA A 27 -0.94 -13.22 -10.20
N ALA A 28 -0.99 -14.56 -10.12
CA ALA A 28 -1.34 -15.41 -11.25
C ALA A 28 -2.86 -15.68 -11.37
N GLN A 29 -3.67 -15.18 -10.44
CA GLN A 29 -5.11 -15.49 -10.31
C GLN A 29 -5.39 -17.01 -10.30
N ASN A 30 -4.53 -17.77 -9.64
CA ASN A 30 -4.59 -19.23 -9.58
C ASN A 30 -4.88 -19.66 -8.15
N TYR A 31 -6.11 -20.08 -7.91
CA TYR A 31 -6.59 -20.51 -6.59
C TYR A 31 -6.92 -21.98 -6.64
N ARG A 32 -6.30 -22.77 -5.76
CA ARG A 32 -6.50 -24.21 -5.71
C ARG A 32 -6.58 -24.69 -4.27
N ALA A 33 -7.50 -25.61 -4.01
CA ALA A 33 -7.63 -26.26 -2.72
C ALA A 33 -7.94 -27.75 -2.89
N GLY A 34 -7.47 -28.56 -1.93
CA GLY A 34 -7.75 -29.98 -1.83
C GLY A 34 -7.97 -30.34 -0.36
N ALA A 35 -8.79 -31.35 -0.10
CA ALA A 35 -8.99 -31.83 1.26
C ALA A 35 -7.65 -32.24 1.90
N PHE A 36 -7.55 -32.12 3.21
CA PHE A 36 -6.43 -32.60 3.99
C PHE A 36 -6.12 -34.06 3.62
N GLY A 37 -4.86 -34.35 3.27
CA GLY A 37 -4.42 -35.67 2.81
C GLY A 37 -4.64 -35.93 1.31
N SER A 38 -5.32 -35.05 0.57
CA SER A 38 -5.41 -35.12 -0.89
C SER A 38 -4.09 -34.74 -1.55
N THR A 39 -3.70 -35.48 -2.58
CA THR A 39 -2.60 -35.08 -3.48
C THR A 39 -3.08 -34.27 -4.69
N ASP A 40 -4.40 -34.10 -4.85
CA ASP A 40 -5.01 -33.39 -5.96
C ASP A 40 -5.60 -32.05 -5.48
N LEU A 41 -5.07 -30.96 -6.04
CA LEU A 41 -5.52 -29.59 -5.80
C LEU A 41 -6.45 -29.16 -6.94
N LYS A 42 -7.71 -28.93 -6.62
CA LYS A 42 -8.72 -28.49 -7.60
C LYS A 42 -8.72 -26.98 -7.71
N THR A 43 -8.87 -26.45 -8.92
CA THR A 43 -9.10 -25.02 -9.16
C THR A 43 -10.38 -24.58 -8.48
N LYS A 44 -10.34 -23.40 -7.87
CA LYS A 44 -11.42 -22.76 -7.13
C LYS A 44 -11.62 -21.33 -7.62
N ALA A 45 -12.84 -20.83 -7.53
CA ALA A 45 -13.06 -19.39 -7.57
C ALA A 45 -12.54 -18.76 -6.28
N LEU A 46 -12.05 -17.50 -6.35
CA LEU A 46 -11.55 -16.80 -5.15
C LEU A 46 -12.63 -16.73 -4.06
N ALA A 47 -13.88 -16.42 -4.44
CA ALA A 47 -15.01 -16.31 -3.52
C ALA A 47 -15.40 -17.63 -2.82
N GLU A 48 -14.94 -18.78 -3.29
CA GLU A 48 -15.12 -20.06 -2.57
C GLU A 48 -14.14 -20.21 -1.40
N LEU A 49 -13.05 -19.43 -1.39
CA LEU A 49 -11.96 -19.55 -0.42
C LEU A 49 -11.81 -18.30 0.45
N VAL A 50 -12.09 -17.12 -0.10
CA VAL A 50 -11.89 -15.83 0.56
C VAL A 50 -13.18 -15.01 0.46
N THR A 51 -13.75 -14.66 1.60
CA THR A 51 -14.80 -13.66 1.69
C THR A 51 -14.18 -12.28 1.76
N LEU A 52 -14.59 -11.40 0.85
CA LEU A 52 -14.12 -10.02 0.78
C LEU A 52 -15.23 -9.05 1.15
N THR A 53 -14.94 -8.15 2.09
CA THR A 53 -15.87 -7.14 2.56
C THR A 53 -15.21 -5.77 2.51
N ARG A 54 -15.86 -4.84 1.80
CA ARG A 54 -15.57 -3.40 1.82
C ARG A 54 -16.86 -2.68 1.43
N ALA A 55 -17.47 -1.93 2.34
CA ALA A 55 -18.75 -1.22 2.10
C ALA A 55 -18.55 0.18 1.49
N SER A 56 -17.58 0.30 0.58
CA SER A 56 -17.27 1.51 -0.19
C SER A 56 -16.50 1.13 -1.45
N GLY A 57 -16.41 2.02 -2.44
CA GLY A 57 -15.47 1.84 -3.54
C GLY A 57 -14.02 2.05 -3.10
N ALA A 58 -13.06 1.59 -3.89
CA ALA A 58 -11.64 1.83 -3.63
C ALA A 58 -10.78 1.73 -4.90
N GLY A 59 -9.66 2.44 -4.89
CA GLY A 59 -8.73 2.51 -6.02
C GLY A 59 -7.72 1.37 -6.07
N ARG A 60 -7.23 1.07 -7.27
CA ARG A 60 -6.00 0.29 -7.54
C ARG A 60 -5.37 0.76 -8.86
N TYR A 61 -4.17 0.30 -9.18
CA TYR A 61 -3.63 0.32 -10.53
C TYR A 61 -3.94 -1.00 -11.26
N ASN A 62 -4.39 -0.90 -12.50
CA ASN A 62 -4.67 -2.03 -13.36
C ASN A 62 -3.41 -2.56 -14.06
N ALA A 63 -3.55 -3.63 -14.84
CA ALA A 63 -2.44 -4.27 -15.55
C ALA A 63 -1.76 -3.37 -16.61
N GLN A 64 -2.38 -2.24 -16.97
CA GLN A 64 -1.81 -1.25 -17.86
C GLN A 64 -1.01 -0.16 -17.10
N GLY A 65 -1.09 -0.13 -15.77
CA GLY A 65 -0.50 0.90 -14.91
C GLY A 65 -1.37 2.13 -14.72
N TYR A 66 -2.67 2.06 -15.08
CA TYR A 66 -3.62 3.15 -14.86
C TYR A 66 -4.43 2.92 -13.58
N PHE A 67 -4.68 3.99 -12.86
CA PHE A 67 -5.59 4.03 -11.73
C PHE A 67 -7.02 3.76 -12.18
N GLU A 68 -7.72 2.90 -11.44
CA GLU A 68 -9.16 2.68 -11.59
C GLU A 68 -9.85 2.61 -10.23
N TRP A 69 -11.10 3.07 -10.19
CA TRP A 69 -11.95 2.97 -9.02
C TRP A 69 -12.85 1.74 -9.13
N LEU A 70 -12.73 0.82 -8.18
CA LEU A 70 -13.53 -0.39 -8.14
C LEU A 70 -14.77 -0.20 -7.25
N PRO A 71 -15.90 -0.82 -7.59
CA PRO A 71 -17.08 -0.81 -6.73
C PRO A 71 -16.82 -1.55 -5.40
N GLU A 72 -17.78 -1.48 -4.50
CA GLU A 72 -17.74 -2.22 -3.24
C GLU A 72 -17.57 -3.73 -3.45
N GLN A 73 -17.06 -4.41 -2.42
CA GLN A 73 -16.89 -5.87 -2.38
C GLN A 73 -16.01 -6.48 -3.50
N THR A 74 -15.35 -5.66 -4.31
CA THR A 74 -14.50 -6.12 -5.41
C THR A 74 -13.05 -6.28 -4.95
N PRO A 75 -12.41 -7.45 -5.19
CA PRO A 75 -11.00 -7.67 -4.89
C PRO A 75 -10.11 -6.67 -5.61
N ARG A 76 -9.16 -6.10 -4.87
CA ARG A 76 -8.15 -5.21 -5.42
C ARG A 76 -6.90 -6.00 -5.75
N LEU A 77 -6.90 -6.63 -6.93
CA LEU A 77 -5.69 -7.23 -7.49
C LEU A 77 -4.87 -6.12 -8.14
N ASP A 78 -3.89 -5.59 -7.40
CA ASP A 78 -3.15 -4.38 -7.77
C ASP A 78 -1.90 -4.70 -8.59
N HIS A 79 -1.40 -3.69 -9.30
CA HIS A 79 -0.21 -3.76 -10.13
C HIS A 79 0.73 -2.61 -9.81
N ASP A 80 2.02 -2.85 -10.01
CA ASP A 80 3.01 -1.79 -9.95
C ASP A 80 2.76 -0.81 -11.13
N PRO A 81 2.58 0.49 -10.87
CA PRO A 81 2.18 1.44 -11.91
C PRO A 81 3.26 1.67 -12.97
N VAL A 82 4.52 1.33 -12.69
CA VAL A 82 5.65 1.54 -13.61
C VAL A 82 5.95 0.27 -14.40
N THR A 83 6.23 -0.81 -13.67
CA THR A 83 6.64 -2.10 -14.23
C THR A 83 5.46 -2.95 -14.71
N LYS A 84 4.24 -2.59 -14.30
CA LYS A 84 2.98 -3.32 -14.60
C LYS A 84 2.95 -4.74 -14.04
N ALA A 85 3.91 -5.06 -13.16
CA ALA A 85 3.98 -6.37 -12.52
C ALA A 85 2.83 -6.52 -11.51
N PRO A 86 2.19 -7.70 -11.43
CA PRO A 86 1.15 -7.95 -10.44
C PRO A 86 1.75 -7.97 -9.03
N LEU A 87 1.17 -7.18 -8.12
CA LEU A 87 1.55 -7.10 -6.71
C LEU A 87 0.77 -8.10 -5.86
N GLY A 88 -0.47 -8.38 -6.22
CA GLY A 88 -1.35 -9.33 -5.54
C GLY A 88 -2.60 -8.67 -4.95
N LEU A 89 -3.18 -9.29 -3.92
CA LEU A 89 -4.35 -8.75 -3.25
C LEU A 89 -3.95 -7.61 -2.31
N LEU A 90 -4.40 -6.40 -2.62
CA LEU A 90 -4.25 -5.22 -1.77
C LEU A 90 -5.34 -5.18 -0.69
N ILE A 91 -4.92 -5.04 0.57
CA ILE A 91 -5.77 -4.80 1.73
C ILE A 91 -5.41 -3.44 2.32
N GLY A 92 -6.36 -2.51 2.30
CA GLY A 92 -6.16 -1.15 2.80
C GLY A 92 -7.03 -0.84 4.01
N SER A 93 -6.47 -0.11 4.97
CA SER A 93 -7.13 0.46 6.15
C SER A 93 -8.24 1.44 5.79
N GLN A 94 -9.09 1.84 6.75
CA GLN A 94 -9.98 2.97 6.51
C GLN A 94 -9.18 4.28 6.39
N ARG A 95 -9.52 5.11 5.40
CA ARG A 95 -8.90 6.42 5.20
C ARG A 95 -9.94 7.45 4.79
N VAL A 96 -9.78 8.67 5.27
CA VAL A 96 -10.60 9.83 4.88
C VAL A 96 -9.72 10.78 4.08
N ASN A 97 -10.10 11.10 2.84
CA ASN A 97 -9.49 12.20 2.11
C ASN A 97 -10.27 13.48 2.40
N ARG A 98 -9.59 14.46 3.00
CA ARG A 98 -10.14 15.78 3.34
C ARG A 98 -9.97 16.81 2.23
N ASN A 99 -9.19 16.49 1.21
CA ASN A 99 -9.02 17.37 0.08
C ASN A 99 -10.26 17.28 -0.80
N GLY A 100 -11.09 18.33 -0.79
CA GLY A 100 -12.21 18.43 -1.70
C GLY A 100 -11.73 18.57 -3.15
N PHE A 101 -12.57 18.12 -4.08
CA PHE A 101 -12.41 18.41 -5.50
C PHE A 101 -11.06 17.97 -6.12
N SER A 102 -10.53 16.81 -5.71
CA SER A 102 -9.26 16.28 -6.22
C SER A 102 -9.27 15.84 -7.68
N THR A 103 -10.45 15.88 -8.32
CA THR A 103 -10.65 15.57 -9.74
C THR A 103 -11.19 16.75 -10.55
N ALA A 104 -11.58 17.85 -9.89
CA ALA A 104 -12.20 19.02 -10.52
C ALA A 104 -11.68 20.27 -9.82
N PHE A 105 -10.60 20.88 -10.31
CA PHE A 105 -9.81 21.90 -9.59
C PHE A 105 -10.52 23.27 -9.42
N ASP A 106 -11.85 23.27 -9.46
CA ASP A 106 -12.74 24.44 -9.52
C ASP A 106 -12.79 25.22 -8.20
N SER A 107 -12.47 24.60 -7.07
CA SER A 107 -12.47 25.23 -5.74
C SER A 107 -11.08 25.62 -5.23
N TRP A 108 -10.05 25.38 -6.04
CA TRP A 108 -8.67 25.58 -5.63
C TRP A 108 -8.33 27.06 -5.74
N GLN A 109 -7.49 27.56 -4.84
CA GLN A 109 -7.15 28.97 -4.73
C GLN A 109 -5.77 29.23 -5.34
N PRO A 110 -5.66 29.53 -6.64
CA PRO A 110 -4.39 29.87 -7.25
C PRO A 110 -3.93 31.26 -6.79
N SER A 111 -2.64 31.38 -6.50
CA SER A 111 -1.95 32.64 -6.25
C SER A 111 -0.78 32.75 -7.21
N GLN A 112 -0.83 33.77 -8.08
CA GLN A 112 0.18 34.03 -9.11
C GLN A 112 0.39 32.86 -10.08
N MET A 113 -0.64 32.04 -10.32
CA MET A 113 -0.61 30.95 -11.30
C MET A 113 -1.83 30.98 -12.19
N ASP A 114 -1.66 30.54 -13.43
CA ASP A 114 -2.76 30.18 -14.32
C ASP A 114 -2.98 28.66 -14.26
N VAL A 115 -4.26 28.26 -14.29
CA VAL A 115 -4.71 26.88 -14.09
C VAL A 115 -5.43 26.44 -15.35
N TYR A 116 -4.99 25.33 -15.94
CA TYR A 116 -5.59 24.72 -17.11
C TYR A 116 -6.07 23.31 -16.76
N PRO A 117 -7.37 23.14 -16.45
CA PRO A 117 -7.94 21.83 -16.17
C PRO A 117 -7.88 20.90 -17.39
N ASN A 118 -7.83 19.59 -17.16
CA ASN A 118 -7.92 18.55 -18.21
C ASN A 118 -6.91 18.74 -19.36
N ALA A 119 -5.73 19.27 -19.04
CA ALA A 119 -4.74 19.69 -20.02
C ALA A 119 -3.85 18.55 -20.53
N GLN A 120 -3.76 17.45 -19.77
CA GLN A 120 -2.90 16.31 -20.07
C GLN A 120 -3.53 15.00 -19.59
N GLN A 121 -3.06 13.90 -20.18
CA GLN A 121 -3.48 12.56 -19.79
C GLN A 121 -3.02 12.31 -18.34
N GLY A 122 -3.97 12.01 -17.47
CA GLY A 122 -3.74 11.63 -16.09
C GLY A 122 -3.52 10.13 -15.92
N LEU A 123 -3.39 9.73 -14.66
CA LEU A 123 -3.13 8.33 -14.31
C LEU A 123 -4.37 7.44 -14.44
N ASP A 124 -5.54 7.99 -14.71
CA ASP A 124 -6.77 7.26 -15.07
C ASP A 124 -6.87 6.97 -16.59
N GLY A 125 -5.86 7.35 -17.36
CA GLY A 125 -5.85 7.19 -18.81
C GLY A 125 -6.73 8.19 -19.57
N GLN A 126 -7.28 9.20 -18.90
CA GLN A 126 -8.12 10.24 -19.48
C GLN A 126 -7.43 11.61 -19.43
N GLN A 127 -7.94 12.61 -20.17
CA GLN A 127 -7.52 14.00 -20.04
C GLN A 127 -8.05 14.59 -18.71
N SER A 128 -7.40 14.26 -17.61
CA SER A 128 -7.85 14.58 -16.24
C SER A 128 -6.79 15.32 -15.41
N ALA A 129 -5.55 15.41 -15.91
CA ALA A 129 -4.50 16.13 -15.21
C ALA A 129 -4.58 17.63 -15.48
N VAL A 130 -4.12 18.42 -14.51
CA VAL A 130 -4.16 19.88 -14.53
C VAL A 130 -2.79 20.44 -14.73
N ARG A 131 -2.69 21.44 -15.61
CA ARG A 131 -1.47 22.18 -15.86
C ARG A 131 -1.52 23.50 -15.09
N LEU A 132 -0.44 23.78 -14.36
CA LEU A 132 -0.25 25.01 -13.60
C LEU A 132 0.92 25.78 -14.21
N VAL A 133 0.73 27.07 -14.51
CA VAL A 133 1.75 27.93 -15.12
C VAL A 133 2.03 29.13 -14.22
N ALA A 134 3.29 29.45 -13.99
CA ALA A 134 3.69 30.59 -13.15
C ALA A 134 3.61 31.91 -13.90
N LYS A 135 3.00 32.94 -13.29
CA LYS A 135 2.89 34.28 -13.88
C LYS A 135 4.20 35.04 -13.89
N ALA A 136 4.36 36.02 -14.79
CA ALA A 136 5.54 36.88 -14.87
C ALA A 136 5.60 37.97 -13.78
N VAL A 137 5.55 37.55 -12.51
CA VAL A 137 5.58 38.42 -11.32
C VAL A 137 6.57 37.85 -10.31
N LEU A 138 7.39 38.70 -9.69
CA LEU A 138 8.28 38.28 -8.59
C LEU A 138 7.48 37.95 -7.33
N ALA A 139 7.03 36.70 -7.21
CA ALA A 139 6.18 36.25 -6.12
C ALA A 139 6.38 34.77 -5.81
N GLY A 140 5.72 34.31 -4.75
CA GLY A 140 5.52 32.88 -4.55
C GLY A 140 4.35 32.40 -5.41
N HIS A 141 4.54 31.28 -6.11
CA HIS A 141 3.57 30.69 -7.01
C HIS A 141 2.98 29.43 -6.39
N ASN A 142 1.68 29.45 -6.07
CA ASN A 142 1.07 28.32 -5.39
C ASN A 142 -0.41 28.16 -5.71
N ILE A 143 -0.90 26.96 -5.43
CA ILE A 143 -2.32 26.65 -5.40
C ILE A 143 -2.64 25.93 -4.10
N GLY A 144 -3.73 26.32 -3.45
CA GLY A 144 -4.13 25.77 -2.17
C GLY A 144 -5.51 25.13 -2.18
N ALA A 145 -5.71 24.18 -1.26
CA ALA A 145 -6.99 23.58 -0.98
C ALA A 145 -7.29 23.55 0.53
N PRO A 146 -8.54 23.83 0.95
CA PRO A 146 -8.95 23.67 2.33
C PRO A 146 -9.04 22.17 2.68
N ILE A 147 -8.56 21.81 3.87
CA ILE A 147 -8.57 20.43 4.40
C ILE A 147 -9.18 20.34 5.80
N GLY A 148 -9.73 21.44 6.30
CA GLY A 148 -10.27 21.53 7.65
C GLY A 148 -11.58 20.75 7.86
N PRO A 149 -11.92 20.41 9.11
CA PRO A 149 -11.11 20.64 10.31
C PRO A 149 -9.97 19.62 10.44
N VAL A 150 -8.81 20.08 10.92
CA VAL A 150 -7.71 19.23 11.39
C VAL A 150 -7.77 19.10 12.92
N VAL A 151 -7.21 18.02 13.45
CA VAL A 151 -7.24 17.66 14.89
C VAL A 151 -5.84 17.67 15.44
N ALA A 152 -5.62 18.35 16.57
CA ALA A 152 -4.32 18.40 17.23
C ALA A 152 -3.80 16.99 17.58
N GLY A 153 -2.54 16.71 17.26
CA GLY A 153 -1.90 15.41 17.44
C GLY A 153 -2.11 14.41 16.30
N GLN A 154 -3.04 14.66 15.38
CA GLN A 154 -3.32 13.78 14.23
C GLN A 154 -2.27 14.00 13.12
N GLU A 155 -1.83 12.91 12.51
CA GLU A 155 -1.02 12.95 11.29
C GLU A 155 -1.93 12.98 10.05
N TYR A 156 -1.46 13.68 9.01
CA TYR A 156 -2.10 13.78 7.70
C TYR A 156 -1.07 13.48 6.63
N VAL A 157 -1.46 12.70 5.62
CA VAL A 157 -0.65 12.38 4.45
C VAL A 157 -1.16 13.23 3.29
N VAL A 158 -0.38 14.23 2.89
CA VAL A 158 -0.64 15.03 1.70
C VAL A 158 0.14 14.47 0.53
N ARG A 159 -0.53 14.34 -0.60
CA ARG A 159 0.01 13.71 -1.79
C ARG A 159 -0.47 14.40 -3.04
N VAL A 160 0.38 14.42 -4.06
CA VAL A 160 -0.01 14.74 -5.44
C VAL A 160 0.89 13.99 -6.40
N ARG A 161 0.35 13.67 -7.57
CA ARG A 161 1.12 13.07 -8.66
C ARG A 161 1.49 14.20 -9.59
N ALA A 162 2.79 14.44 -9.78
CA ALA A 162 3.29 15.60 -10.50
C ALA A 162 4.34 15.23 -11.54
N LYS A 163 4.36 15.97 -12.65
CA LYS A 163 5.47 15.93 -13.62
C LYS A 163 5.86 17.35 -14.04
N SER A 164 7.13 17.52 -14.40
CA SER A 164 7.65 18.80 -14.89
C SER A 164 7.01 19.16 -16.23
N ASP A 165 6.74 20.46 -16.40
CA ASP A 165 6.40 21.09 -17.68
C ASP A 165 7.20 22.39 -17.83
N GLY A 166 8.52 22.30 -17.61
CA GLY A 166 9.44 23.43 -17.61
C GLY A 166 9.87 23.89 -16.21
N LEU A 167 9.02 23.74 -15.19
CA LEU A 167 9.44 23.95 -13.80
C LEU A 167 9.91 22.63 -13.16
N ARG A 168 10.93 22.71 -12.30
CA ARG A 168 11.62 21.53 -11.76
C ARG A 168 11.13 21.10 -10.38
N TYR A 169 10.76 22.04 -9.53
CA TYR A 169 10.51 21.76 -8.12
C TYR A 169 9.04 21.89 -7.74
N LEU A 170 8.53 20.87 -7.05
CA LEU A 170 7.28 20.92 -6.32
C LEU A 170 7.57 21.01 -4.83
N VAL A 171 6.86 21.91 -4.16
CA VAL A 171 7.07 22.21 -2.74
C VAL A 171 5.73 22.10 -2.02
N PHE A 172 5.65 21.20 -1.05
CA PHE A 172 4.48 21.08 -0.18
C PHE A 172 4.58 22.05 0.99
N ASN A 173 3.56 22.88 1.19
CA ASN A 173 3.41 23.84 2.29
C ASN A 173 2.06 23.70 2.98
N SER A 174 1.96 24.24 4.19
CA SER A 174 0.72 24.26 4.97
C SER A 174 0.62 25.53 5.83
N ASN A 175 -0.52 25.76 6.46
CA ASN A 175 -0.66 26.88 7.40
C ASN A 175 0.22 26.66 8.65
N ALA A 176 1.17 27.57 8.87
CA ALA A 176 2.10 27.49 9.99
C ALA A 176 1.43 27.47 11.38
N LYS A 177 0.22 28.03 11.51
CA LYS A 177 -0.56 27.95 12.75
C LYS A 177 -0.88 26.50 13.13
N PHE A 178 -1.35 25.69 12.18
CA PHE A 178 -1.85 24.34 12.47
C PHE A 178 -0.76 23.28 12.40
N PHE A 179 0.28 23.51 11.60
CA PHE A 179 1.34 22.51 11.33
C PHE A 179 2.74 23.04 11.67
N GLY A 180 2.84 24.16 12.37
CA GLY A 180 4.13 24.73 12.76
C GLY A 180 4.84 25.47 11.63
N THR A 181 5.77 26.35 12.02
CA THR A 181 6.65 27.01 11.06
C THR A 181 7.67 26.00 10.55
N GLN A 182 7.86 25.95 9.23
CA GLN A 182 8.81 25.06 8.54
C GLN A 182 8.33 23.62 8.26
N ASP A 183 7.05 23.25 8.33
CA ASP A 183 6.62 21.88 7.92
C ASP A 183 6.48 21.76 6.40
N SER A 184 7.47 21.10 5.80
CA SER A 184 7.86 21.46 4.45
C SER A 184 8.66 20.36 3.77
N ALA A 185 8.23 19.98 2.57
CA ALA A 185 8.93 19.05 1.70
C ALA A 185 9.18 19.70 0.32
N CYS A 186 10.35 19.47 -0.27
CA CYS A 186 10.66 19.85 -1.65
C CYS A 186 11.03 18.61 -2.46
N PHE A 187 10.45 18.50 -3.64
CA PHE A 187 10.59 17.39 -4.55
C PHE A 187 11.18 17.91 -5.86
N ASP A 188 12.28 17.30 -6.28
CA ASP A 188 12.87 17.51 -7.59
C ASP A 188 12.23 16.53 -8.59
N LEU A 189 11.41 17.06 -9.50
CA LEU A 189 10.65 16.25 -10.46
C LEU A 189 11.48 15.85 -11.69
N VAL A 190 12.70 16.38 -11.83
CA VAL A 190 13.62 15.98 -12.90
C VAL A 190 14.47 14.81 -12.43
N ASP A 191 15.09 14.94 -11.26
CA ASP A 191 15.99 13.91 -10.72
C ASP A 191 15.25 12.85 -9.88
N GLY A 192 13.99 13.10 -9.50
CA GLY A 192 13.18 12.15 -8.75
C GLY A 192 13.62 12.01 -7.28
N VAL A 193 14.03 13.11 -6.64
CA VAL A 193 14.58 13.10 -5.28
C VAL A 193 13.90 14.12 -4.36
N VAL A 194 13.85 13.82 -3.07
CA VAL A 194 13.49 14.80 -2.04
C VAL A 194 14.72 15.68 -1.77
N THR A 195 14.63 16.98 -2.04
CA THR A 195 15.75 17.93 -1.84
C THR A 195 15.65 18.71 -0.53
N LEU A 196 14.47 18.74 0.09
CA LEU A 196 14.25 19.32 1.40
C LEU A 196 13.21 18.50 2.15
N GLN A 197 13.52 18.14 3.39
CA GLN A 197 12.59 17.58 4.35
C GLN A 197 12.83 18.23 5.71
N SER A 198 11.82 18.91 6.22
CA SER A 198 11.89 19.49 7.55
C SER A 198 11.78 18.45 8.66
N ALA A 199 12.24 18.81 9.87
CA ALA A 199 12.40 17.87 10.99
C ALA A 199 11.11 17.14 11.39
N ASN A 200 9.94 17.81 11.33
CA ASN A 200 8.65 17.20 11.68
C ASN A 200 7.88 16.63 10.48
N ASN A 201 8.54 16.52 9.34
CA ASN A 201 7.95 16.02 8.10
C ASN A 201 8.58 14.69 7.71
N ARG A 202 7.79 13.78 7.13
CA ARG A 202 8.31 12.63 6.38
C ARG A 202 7.89 12.79 4.94
N ALA A 203 8.86 12.87 4.03
CA ALA A 203 8.62 13.05 2.61
C ALA A 203 9.09 11.83 1.82
N SER A 204 8.37 11.51 0.76
CA SER A 204 8.77 10.48 -0.20
C SER A 204 8.40 10.89 -1.62
N ILE A 205 9.21 10.44 -2.57
CA ILE A 205 8.95 10.55 -4.00
C ILE A 205 9.14 9.18 -4.64
N ARG A 206 8.18 8.75 -5.46
CA ARG A 206 8.29 7.50 -6.23
C ARG A 206 7.76 7.68 -7.64
N ALA A 207 8.36 6.98 -8.59
CA ALA A 207 7.92 7.00 -9.98
C ALA A 207 6.56 6.31 -10.14
N LEU A 208 5.78 6.80 -11.09
CA LEU A 208 4.53 6.22 -11.58
C LEU A 208 4.56 6.11 -13.11
N SER A 209 3.49 5.56 -13.71
CA SER A 209 3.26 5.60 -15.16
C SER A 209 3.22 7.03 -15.70
N GLU A 210 3.35 7.15 -17.03
CA GLU A 210 3.22 8.42 -17.76
C GLU A 210 4.17 9.54 -17.29
N GLY A 211 5.31 9.17 -16.69
CA GLY A 211 6.34 10.10 -16.23
C GLY A 211 5.95 10.91 -14.99
N TYR A 212 4.89 10.53 -14.29
CA TYR A 212 4.51 11.16 -13.03
C TYR A 212 5.38 10.68 -11.87
N TRP A 213 5.64 11.58 -10.93
CA TRP A 213 6.14 11.28 -9.61
C TRP A 213 5.00 11.39 -8.60
N GLU A 214 4.83 10.41 -7.72
CA GLU A 214 4.02 10.57 -6.52
C GLU A 214 4.84 11.25 -5.43
N CYS A 215 4.53 12.51 -5.18
CA CYS A 215 5.15 13.32 -4.13
C CYS A 215 4.26 13.24 -2.88
N THR A 216 4.79 12.69 -1.79
CA THR A 216 4.06 12.49 -0.54
C THR A 216 4.76 13.19 0.61
N SER A 217 3.98 13.81 1.49
CA SER A 217 4.45 14.45 2.71
C SER A 217 3.51 14.12 3.87
N VAL A 218 4.07 13.67 4.99
CA VAL A 218 3.33 13.42 6.23
C VAL A 218 3.65 14.52 7.23
N LEU A 219 2.61 15.13 7.78
CA LEU A 219 2.69 16.23 8.73
C LEU A 219 1.72 16.00 9.89
N LYS A 220 2.09 16.52 11.06
CA LYS A 220 1.31 16.40 12.29
C LYS A 220 0.68 17.73 12.65
N ALA A 221 -0.64 17.78 12.83
CA ALA A 221 -1.29 18.99 13.30
C ALA A 221 -0.93 19.23 14.78
N PHE A 222 -0.52 20.44 15.12
CA PHE A 222 -0.27 20.91 16.49
C PHE A 222 -1.50 21.57 17.10
N GLU A 223 -2.33 22.19 16.27
CA GLU A 223 -3.58 22.84 16.68
C GLU A 223 -4.76 22.29 15.87
N GLU A 224 -5.94 22.29 16.49
CA GLU A 224 -7.19 22.01 15.81
C GLU A 224 -7.74 23.23 15.07
N GLY A 225 -8.44 23.00 13.96
CA GLY A 225 -9.14 24.07 13.25
C GLY A 225 -9.17 23.92 11.73
N LYS A 226 -9.60 24.98 11.03
CA LYS A 226 -9.71 24.98 9.57
C LYS A 226 -8.36 25.28 8.92
N ALA A 227 -7.67 24.23 8.48
CA ALA A 227 -6.40 24.36 7.78
C ALA A 227 -6.55 24.26 6.25
N SER A 228 -5.50 24.67 5.56
CA SER A 228 -5.27 24.53 4.13
C SER A 228 -3.87 23.99 3.89
N VAL A 229 -3.73 23.30 2.76
CA VAL A 229 -2.46 22.85 2.22
C VAL A 229 -2.20 23.53 0.89
N TYR A 230 -0.93 23.70 0.55
CA TYR A 230 -0.49 24.42 -0.63
C TYR A 230 0.54 23.60 -1.41
N TRP A 231 0.32 23.52 -2.72
CA TRP A 231 1.30 23.04 -3.68
C TRP A 231 1.95 24.26 -4.31
N VAL A 232 3.23 24.43 -4.01
CA VAL A 232 4.04 25.56 -4.46
C VAL A 232 4.96 25.07 -5.56
N VAL A 233 5.05 25.82 -6.65
CA VAL A 233 5.97 25.54 -7.76
C VAL A 233 7.22 26.39 -7.61
N SER A 234 8.38 25.89 -8.01
CA SER A 234 9.63 26.67 -7.98
C SER A 234 10.58 26.29 -9.11
N SER A 235 11.30 27.28 -9.62
CA SER A 235 12.49 27.12 -10.47
C SER A 235 13.80 27.21 -9.69
N VAL A 236 13.75 27.63 -8.41
CA VAL A 236 14.91 27.82 -7.55
C VAL A 236 15.30 26.49 -6.88
N PRO A 237 16.56 26.02 -7.04
CA PRO A 237 17.05 24.83 -6.36
C PRO A 237 17.05 25.00 -4.84
N GLU A 238 16.69 23.93 -4.12
CA GLU A 238 16.65 23.89 -2.65
C GLU A 238 15.93 25.10 -2.01
N PRO A 239 14.62 25.29 -2.19
CA PRO A 239 13.93 26.46 -1.67
C PRO A 239 13.98 26.53 -0.13
N LYS A 240 14.87 27.38 0.40
CA LYS A 240 15.19 27.48 1.85
C LYS A 240 14.20 28.39 2.60
N VAL A 241 13.37 29.16 1.89
CA VAL A 241 12.35 30.07 2.47
C VAL A 241 11.02 29.84 1.76
N ARG A 242 9.88 29.97 2.46
CA ARG A 242 8.57 29.60 1.91
C ARG A 242 7.56 30.76 1.91
N PRO A 243 6.91 31.05 0.76
CA PRO A 243 7.26 30.55 -0.58
C PRO A 243 8.54 31.22 -1.08
N ASP A 244 9.41 30.43 -1.72
CA ASP A 244 10.50 30.94 -2.54
C ASP A 244 9.90 31.79 -3.66
N ARG A 245 10.57 32.89 -4.00
CA ARG A 245 10.07 33.87 -4.99
C ARG A 245 10.90 33.79 -6.25
N PHE A 246 10.23 33.71 -7.39
CA PHE A 246 10.85 33.86 -8.69
C PHE A 246 9.91 34.64 -9.62
N VAL A 247 10.40 35.04 -10.78
CA VAL A 247 9.57 35.61 -11.85
C VAL A 247 9.28 34.47 -12.81
N GLY A 248 8.01 34.08 -12.96
CA GLY A 248 7.60 33.13 -13.99
C GLY A 248 7.78 33.70 -15.40
N ASP A 249 7.62 32.84 -16.41
CA ASP A 249 7.73 33.20 -17.82
C ASP A 249 6.40 33.07 -18.57
N GLU A 250 5.30 32.80 -17.85
CA GLU A 250 3.96 32.53 -18.41
C GLU A 250 3.89 31.32 -19.36
N GLU A 251 4.95 30.49 -19.39
CA GLU A 251 5.03 29.29 -20.22
C GLU A 251 5.30 28.04 -19.37
N ALA A 252 6.33 28.08 -18.54
CA ALA A 252 6.78 26.98 -17.71
C ALA A 252 5.84 26.71 -16.54
N GLY A 253 5.65 25.41 -16.27
CA GLY A 253 4.68 24.94 -15.33
C GLY A 253 4.97 23.56 -14.75
N LEU A 254 3.98 23.03 -14.05
CA LEU A 254 3.89 21.64 -13.62
C LEU A 254 2.55 21.05 -14.07
N ILE A 255 2.53 19.74 -14.27
CA ILE A 255 1.29 18.97 -14.43
C ILE A 255 1.01 18.22 -13.13
N LEU A 256 -0.19 18.38 -12.57
CA LEU A 256 -0.65 17.72 -11.36
C LEU A 256 -1.83 16.77 -11.64
N TRP A 257 -1.91 15.69 -10.87
CA TRP A 257 -3.02 14.75 -10.88
C TRP A 257 -3.28 14.21 -9.47
N GLY A 258 -4.57 14.00 -9.17
CA GLY A 258 -5.04 13.34 -7.94
C GLY A 258 -4.44 13.85 -6.63
N PRO A 259 -4.54 15.15 -6.34
CA PRO A 259 -4.11 15.70 -5.06
C PRO A 259 -4.98 15.21 -3.90
N GLU A 260 -4.38 14.83 -2.79
CA GLU A 260 -5.04 14.15 -1.69
C GLU A 260 -4.47 14.62 -0.36
N CYS A 261 -5.33 14.74 0.66
CA CYS A 261 -4.92 14.94 2.04
C CYS A 261 -5.66 13.93 2.90
N SER A 262 -5.04 12.77 3.11
CA SER A 262 -5.66 11.66 3.82
C SER A 262 -5.30 11.64 5.30
N GLU A 263 -6.21 11.19 6.15
CA GLU A 263 -5.96 11.06 7.58
C GLU A 263 -5.09 9.86 7.94
N GLY A 264 -4.13 10.10 8.83
CA GLY A 264 -3.20 9.12 9.37
C GLY A 264 -1.78 9.30 8.86
N SER A 265 -0.98 8.25 9.05
CA SER A 265 0.48 8.33 8.91
C SER A 265 1.05 7.44 7.81
N SER A 266 0.26 6.51 7.30
CA SER A 266 0.67 5.55 6.28
C SER A 266 0.75 6.21 4.91
N MET A 267 1.90 6.08 4.25
CA MET A 267 2.07 6.48 2.85
C MET A 267 1.57 5.39 1.88
N ASP A 268 1.36 4.16 2.31
CA ASP A 268 1.07 3.04 1.39
C ASP A 268 -0.42 2.85 1.16
N THR A 269 -1.15 3.97 1.01
CA THR A 269 -2.60 3.99 0.79
C THR A 269 -2.94 4.28 -0.67
N SER A 270 -4.03 3.67 -1.15
CA SER A 270 -4.59 3.97 -2.47
C SER A 270 -5.24 5.34 -2.48
N TYR A 271 -5.11 6.03 -3.62
CA TYR A 271 -5.77 7.32 -3.86
C TYR A 271 -7.29 7.24 -3.72
N ILE A 272 -7.86 8.20 -3.00
CA ILE A 272 -9.31 8.38 -2.82
C ILE A 272 -9.74 9.64 -3.57
N PRO A 273 -10.35 9.52 -4.75
CA PRO A 273 -10.81 10.67 -5.50
C PRO A 273 -12.00 11.35 -4.81
N THR A 274 -12.03 12.67 -4.89
CA THR A 274 -13.12 13.53 -4.45
C THR A 274 -13.59 14.39 -5.62
N THR A 275 -14.90 14.53 -5.76
CA THR A 275 -15.57 15.37 -6.76
C THR A 275 -16.35 16.51 -6.13
N THR A 276 -16.40 16.57 -4.80
CA THR A 276 -17.15 17.56 -4.02
C THR A 276 -16.24 18.19 -2.96
N ALA A 277 -16.75 19.22 -2.28
CA ALA A 277 -16.07 19.87 -1.16
C ALA A 277 -15.97 18.98 0.09
N GLU A 278 -16.83 17.97 0.20
CA GLU A 278 -16.96 17.16 1.40
C GLU A 278 -15.91 16.05 1.45
N PRO A 279 -15.35 15.73 2.64
CA PRO A 279 -14.44 14.61 2.79
C PRO A 279 -15.07 13.29 2.36
N VAL A 280 -14.29 12.46 1.66
CA VAL A 280 -14.72 11.11 1.26
C VAL A 280 -13.98 10.08 2.09
N THR A 281 -14.73 9.10 2.60
CA THR A 281 -14.19 7.98 3.37
C THR A 281 -14.12 6.72 2.50
N ARG A 282 -12.93 6.13 2.39
CA ARG A 282 -12.75 4.74 1.97
C ARG A 282 -12.73 3.85 3.21
N LEU A 283 -13.63 2.89 3.29
CA LEU A 283 -13.65 1.91 4.38
C LEU A 283 -12.52 0.88 4.23
N ALA A 284 -12.18 0.24 5.35
CA ALA A 284 -11.18 -0.82 5.36
C ALA A 284 -11.61 -2.01 4.51
N ASP A 285 -10.66 -2.66 3.85
CA ASP A 285 -10.85 -3.99 3.30
C ASP A 285 -10.75 -5.04 4.41
N GLU A 286 -11.59 -6.06 4.35
CA GLU A 286 -11.42 -7.29 5.11
C GLU A 286 -11.44 -8.48 4.13
N ALA A 287 -10.43 -9.34 4.28
CA ALA A 287 -10.29 -10.57 3.51
C ALA A 287 -10.21 -11.76 4.47
N LEU A 288 -11.30 -12.54 4.53
CA LEU A 288 -11.43 -13.71 5.39
C LEU A 288 -11.19 -14.97 4.58
N LEU A 289 -10.02 -15.58 4.76
CA LEU A 289 -9.73 -16.93 4.27
C LEU A 289 -10.52 -17.95 5.10
N LEU A 290 -11.51 -18.57 4.47
CA LEU A 290 -12.40 -19.54 5.10
C LEU A 290 -11.64 -20.84 5.37
N LEU A 291 -11.57 -21.25 6.64
CA LEU A 291 -10.98 -22.51 7.02
C LEU A 291 -11.98 -23.63 6.69
N GLY A 292 -11.49 -24.68 6.04
CA GLY A 292 -12.34 -25.77 5.56
C GLY A 292 -11.58 -27.08 5.49
N SER A 293 -12.03 -28.00 4.64
CA SER A 293 -11.46 -29.35 4.55
C SER A 293 -9.98 -29.38 4.17
N TRP A 294 -9.41 -28.30 3.65
CA TRP A 294 -7.98 -28.17 3.32
C TRP A 294 -7.09 -27.92 4.55
N PHE A 295 -7.67 -27.49 5.67
CA PHE A 295 -6.98 -26.99 6.85
C PHE A 295 -6.90 -28.04 7.96
N ASN A 296 -5.77 -28.09 8.68
CA ASN A 296 -5.57 -28.89 9.88
C ASN A 296 -5.34 -27.97 11.09
N ALA A 297 -6.27 -27.94 12.04
CA ALA A 297 -6.19 -27.05 13.20
C ALA A 297 -5.09 -27.42 14.22
N GLU A 298 -4.62 -28.67 14.21
CA GLU A 298 -3.64 -29.15 15.20
C GLU A 298 -2.20 -28.82 14.80
N THR A 299 -1.88 -28.92 13.51
CA THR A 299 -0.55 -28.61 12.96
C THR A 299 -0.63 -28.13 11.53
N GLY A 300 0.28 -27.25 11.11
CA GLY A 300 0.33 -26.79 9.73
C GLY A 300 1.47 -25.81 9.47
N THR A 301 1.66 -25.47 8.20
CA THR A 301 2.66 -24.50 7.75
C THR A 301 2.07 -23.59 6.67
N PHE A 302 2.04 -22.29 6.92
CA PHE A 302 1.71 -21.25 5.93
C PHE A 302 2.99 -20.65 5.36
N ILE A 303 3.03 -20.46 4.04
CA ILE A 303 4.07 -19.70 3.34
C ILE A 303 3.40 -18.51 2.66
N LEU A 304 3.87 -17.30 2.99
CA LEU A 304 3.33 -16.05 2.47
C LEU A 304 4.41 -15.29 1.70
N GLU A 305 4.06 -14.75 0.54
CA GLU A 305 4.87 -13.77 -0.19
C GLU A 305 4.11 -12.43 -0.17
N HIS A 306 4.71 -11.40 0.43
CA HIS A 306 4.02 -10.15 0.75
C HIS A 306 4.97 -8.95 0.82
N ASP A 307 4.42 -7.74 0.74
CA ASP A 307 5.13 -6.47 0.98
C ASP A 307 4.70 -5.78 2.28
N VAL A 308 4.06 -6.52 3.19
CA VAL A 308 3.68 -6.03 4.52
C VAL A 308 4.90 -5.51 5.30
N PRO A 309 4.93 -4.22 5.70
CA PRO A 309 6.05 -3.65 6.45
C PRO A 309 6.27 -4.31 7.81
N LEU A 310 7.49 -4.17 8.35
CA LEU A 310 7.83 -4.63 9.70
C LEU A 310 6.82 -4.09 10.73
N GLY A 311 6.32 -4.98 11.59
CA GLY A 311 5.42 -4.66 12.70
C GLY A 311 3.93 -4.56 12.31
N LYS A 312 3.59 -4.60 11.02
CA LYS A 312 2.19 -4.60 10.56
C LYS A 312 1.56 -5.98 10.60
N VAL A 313 0.22 -6.03 10.63
CA VAL A 313 -0.52 -7.29 10.70
C VAL A 313 -0.30 -8.11 9.44
N LEU A 314 0.20 -9.34 9.58
CA LEU A 314 0.35 -10.28 8.47
C LEU A 314 -0.86 -11.21 8.37
N LEU A 315 -1.25 -11.81 9.51
CA LEU A 315 -2.41 -12.68 9.63
C LEU A 315 -3.06 -12.47 11.00
N SER A 316 -4.37 -12.70 11.11
CA SER A 316 -5.01 -12.85 12.41
C SER A 316 -6.11 -13.91 12.44
N SER A 317 -6.30 -14.49 13.63
CA SER A 317 -7.36 -15.45 13.96
C SER A 317 -8.01 -15.03 15.28
N GLY A 318 -9.29 -14.65 15.25
CA GLY A 318 -9.93 -14.01 16.40
C GLY A 318 -9.16 -12.77 16.84
N ASP A 319 -8.73 -12.74 18.10
CA ASP A 319 -7.94 -11.65 18.68
C ASP A 319 -6.41 -11.85 18.57
N GLN A 320 -5.97 -12.99 18.03
CA GLN A 320 -4.55 -13.30 17.92
C GLN A 320 -3.99 -12.81 16.59
N VAL A 321 -2.89 -12.07 16.68
CA VAL A 321 -2.25 -11.39 15.55
C VAL A 321 -0.84 -11.91 15.36
N VAL A 322 -0.51 -12.25 14.11
CA VAL A 322 0.85 -12.46 13.64
C VAL A 322 1.30 -11.20 12.93
N THR A 323 2.39 -10.60 13.39
CA THR A 323 2.96 -9.40 12.78
C THR A 323 4.07 -9.77 11.79
N SER A 324 4.19 -8.98 10.73
CA SER A 324 5.26 -9.08 9.75
C SER A 324 6.60 -8.70 10.40
N VAL A 325 7.65 -9.41 10.01
CA VAL A 325 9.04 -9.12 10.37
C VAL A 325 9.81 -8.41 9.24
N GLY A 326 9.11 -8.02 8.16
CA GLY A 326 9.70 -7.36 7.00
C GLY A 326 9.02 -7.75 5.70
N VAL A 327 9.38 -7.05 4.62
CA VAL A 327 8.94 -7.36 3.26
C VAL A 327 9.62 -8.62 2.74
N GLY A 328 8.88 -9.49 2.07
CA GLY A 328 9.43 -10.66 1.39
C GLY A 328 8.60 -11.90 1.66
N ARG A 329 9.29 -12.99 1.99
CA ARG A 329 8.68 -14.29 2.16
C ARG A 329 8.76 -14.76 3.61
N THR A 330 7.62 -15.16 4.15
CA THR A 330 7.46 -15.56 5.55
C THR A 330 6.87 -16.95 5.61
N ALA A 331 7.52 -17.84 6.35
CA ALA A 331 7.05 -19.17 6.66
C ALA A 331 6.61 -19.24 8.12
N LEU A 332 5.38 -19.68 8.36
CA LEU A 332 4.78 -19.86 9.68
C LEU A 332 4.39 -21.31 9.86
N ALA A 333 5.11 -22.05 10.71
CA ALA A 333 4.70 -23.37 11.16
C ALA A 333 4.05 -23.31 12.54
N TYR A 334 3.02 -24.10 12.81
CA TYR A 334 2.38 -24.15 14.12
C TYR A 334 2.05 -25.58 14.55
N ASP A 335 1.96 -25.74 15.87
CA ASP A 335 1.44 -26.90 16.56
C ASP A 335 0.74 -26.49 17.88
N ALA A 336 0.36 -27.46 18.70
CA ALA A 336 -0.26 -27.21 20.00
C ALA A 336 0.65 -26.46 21.01
N LYS A 337 1.96 -26.38 20.79
CA LYS A 337 2.93 -25.73 21.69
C LYS A 337 3.18 -24.28 21.32
N GLY A 338 3.00 -23.91 20.06
CA GLY A 338 3.29 -22.57 19.59
C GLY A 338 3.21 -22.42 18.08
N TYR A 339 3.65 -21.25 17.61
CA TYR A 339 4.03 -21.09 16.21
C TYR A 339 5.46 -20.59 16.09
N TYR A 340 5.99 -20.81 14.89
CA TYR A 340 7.37 -20.60 14.54
C TYR A 340 7.45 -19.81 13.26
N LEU A 341 8.28 -18.78 13.24
CA LEU A 341 8.48 -17.93 12.07
C LEU A 341 9.90 -18.06 11.54
N SER A 342 10.02 -18.12 10.22
CA SER A 342 11.24 -17.79 9.49
C SER A 342 10.87 -16.82 8.36
N HIS A 343 11.79 -15.91 8.04
CA HIS A 343 11.57 -14.88 7.04
C HIS A 343 12.83 -14.68 6.21
N ASN A 344 12.70 -14.70 4.87
CA ASN A 344 13.80 -14.56 3.92
C ASN A 344 15.00 -15.47 4.28
N ALA A 345 14.74 -16.75 4.55
CA ALA A 345 15.71 -17.74 5.04
C ALA A 345 16.46 -17.36 6.34
N GLY A 346 15.87 -16.48 7.16
CA GLY A 346 16.42 -15.99 8.42
C GLY A 346 16.12 -16.86 9.65
N THR A 347 16.58 -16.39 10.81
CA THR A 347 16.53 -17.09 12.09
C THR A 347 15.10 -17.42 12.54
N TYR A 348 14.96 -18.59 13.13
CA TYR A 348 13.74 -19.15 13.70
C TYR A 348 13.34 -18.44 15.01
N GLY A 349 12.11 -17.92 15.08
CA GLY A 349 11.50 -17.37 16.29
C GLY A 349 10.38 -18.26 16.83
N THR A 350 10.28 -18.41 18.16
CA THR A 350 9.21 -19.17 18.83
C THR A 350 8.20 -18.25 19.49
N HIS A 351 6.92 -18.53 19.31
CA HIS A 351 5.82 -17.68 19.77
C HIS A 351 4.68 -18.50 20.40
N LYS A 352 3.74 -17.82 21.07
CA LYS A 352 2.58 -18.44 21.73
C LYS A 352 1.63 -19.10 20.71
N PRO A 353 0.92 -20.18 21.06
CA PRO A 353 -0.02 -20.87 20.16
C PRO A 353 -1.07 -19.95 19.54
N ILE A 354 -1.52 -20.32 18.33
CA ILE A 354 -2.66 -19.69 17.63
C ILE A 354 -3.90 -20.59 17.80
N ASN A 355 -4.97 -20.01 18.30
CA ASN A 355 -6.31 -20.56 18.36
C ASN A 355 -7.02 -20.17 17.06
N PHE A 356 -7.15 -21.14 16.17
CA PHE A 356 -7.86 -20.95 14.91
C PHE A 356 -9.37 -20.87 15.16
N VAL A 357 -9.99 -19.79 14.67
CA VAL A 357 -11.45 -19.66 14.54
C VAL A 357 -11.85 -20.04 13.11
N ASP A 358 -13.11 -19.82 12.72
CA ASP A 358 -13.63 -20.28 11.42
C ASP A 358 -12.94 -19.66 10.18
N ALA A 359 -12.23 -18.54 10.35
CA ALA A 359 -11.53 -17.86 9.27
C ALA A 359 -10.23 -17.19 9.73
N LEU A 360 -9.29 -17.06 8.79
CA LEU A 360 -8.09 -16.22 8.93
C LEU A 360 -8.31 -14.88 8.23
N ARG A 361 -8.07 -13.78 8.92
CA ARG A 361 -7.96 -12.46 8.27
C ARG A 361 -6.59 -12.31 7.63
N LEU A 362 -6.58 -11.96 6.35
CA LEU A 362 -5.36 -11.71 5.58
C LEU A 362 -5.00 -10.23 5.69
N LEU A 363 -3.75 -9.94 6.10
CA LEU A 363 -3.18 -8.59 6.17
C LEU A 363 -3.95 -7.58 7.04
N ALA A 364 -4.77 -8.08 7.96
CA ALA A 364 -5.60 -7.27 8.86
C ALA A 364 -5.92 -8.01 10.16
N SER A 365 -6.30 -7.23 11.17
CA SER A 365 -6.96 -7.66 12.40
C SER A 365 -8.35 -7.03 12.48
N ALA A 366 -9.06 -7.23 13.59
CA ALA A 366 -10.33 -6.55 13.83
C ALA A 366 -10.19 -5.01 13.93
N THR A 367 -8.98 -4.49 14.17
CA THR A 367 -8.74 -3.07 14.46
C THR A 367 -7.63 -2.43 13.64
N ASP A 368 -6.84 -3.20 12.89
CA ASP A 368 -5.71 -2.70 12.10
C ASP A 368 -5.63 -3.39 10.73
N SER A 369 -5.03 -2.69 9.77
CA SER A 369 -4.77 -3.21 8.42
C SER A 369 -3.35 -2.82 8.02
N ALA A 370 -2.71 -3.71 7.25
CA ALA A 370 -1.34 -3.52 6.85
C ALA A 370 -1.12 -2.41 5.81
N ASP A 371 -2.15 -2.00 5.06
CA ASP A 371 -1.99 -1.13 3.88
C ASP A 371 -0.96 -1.74 2.90
N ALA A 372 -1.16 -3.00 2.50
CA ALA A 372 -0.17 -3.81 1.78
C ALA A 372 -0.78 -4.91 0.91
N HIS A 373 0.06 -5.61 0.17
CA HIS A 373 -0.25 -6.68 -0.76
C HIS A 373 0.14 -8.07 -0.25
N LEU A 374 -0.75 -9.03 -0.51
CA LEU A 374 -0.45 -10.45 -0.42
C LEU A 374 -0.35 -11.00 -1.84
N LYS A 375 0.86 -11.35 -2.25
CA LYS A 375 1.13 -11.90 -3.57
C LYS A 375 0.70 -13.36 -3.65
N LYS A 376 1.08 -14.13 -2.64
CA LYS A 376 0.87 -15.58 -2.61
C LYS A 376 0.74 -16.10 -1.18
N LEU A 377 -0.15 -17.08 -0.99
CA LEU A 377 -0.26 -17.87 0.23
C LEU A 377 -0.35 -19.35 -0.14
N THR A 378 0.54 -20.17 0.43
CA THR A 378 0.53 -21.63 0.29
C THR A 378 0.39 -22.24 1.67
N TYR A 379 -0.37 -23.32 1.80
CA TYR A 379 -0.50 -24.03 3.07
C TYR A 379 -0.23 -25.52 2.93
N TYR A 380 0.55 -26.03 3.88
CA TYR A 380 0.85 -27.43 4.06
C TYR A 380 0.20 -27.90 5.37
N PRO A 381 -0.59 -28.97 5.35
CA PRO A 381 -1.33 -29.42 6.55
C PRO A 381 -0.45 -30.32 7.44
N ARG A 382 0.80 -29.90 7.64
CA ARG A 382 1.79 -30.52 8.50
C ARG A 382 2.75 -29.46 9.02
N ILE A 383 3.40 -29.77 10.13
CA ILE A 383 4.58 -29.06 10.55
C ILE A 383 5.77 -29.45 9.65
N VAL A 384 6.57 -28.45 9.27
CA VAL A 384 7.85 -28.64 8.57
C VAL A 384 9.00 -28.64 9.58
N THR A 385 10.14 -29.24 9.21
CA THR A 385 11.35 -29.13 10.05
C THR A 385 11.86 -27.68 10.08
N GLN A 386 12.67 -27.31 11.07
CA GLN A 386 13.27 -25.96 11.08
C GLN A 386 14.08 -25.67 9.81
N ALA A 387 14.87 -26.64 9.33
CA ALA A 387 15.64 -26.48 8.10
C ALA A 387 14.73 -26.31 6.87
N GLU A 388 13.61 -27.03 6.82
CA GLU A 388 12.61 -26.89 5.77
C GLU A 388 11.87 -25.56 5.87
N LEU A 389 11.54 -25.08 7.08
CA LEU A 389 10.90 -23.78 7.29
C LEU A 389 11.77 -22.64 6.77
N VAL A 390 13.08 -22.70 7.04
CA VAL A 390 14.09 -21.74 6.55
C VAL A 390 14.24 -21.82 5.03
N ALA A 391 14.12 -23.01 4.44
CA ALA A 391 14.20 -23.17 2.98
C ALA A 391 12.92 -22.72 2.26
N LEU A 392 11.79 -22.69 2.97
CA LEU A 392 10.48 -22.27 2.43
C LEU A 392 10.19 -20.79 2.64
N SER A 393 10.84 -20.13 3.62
CA SER A 393 10.84 -18.68 3.78
C SER A 393 11.78 -18.00 2.80
#